data_AF-A0A818F066-F1
#
_entry.id   AF-A0A818F066-F1
#
_cell.length_a   1.000
_cell.length_b   1.000
_cell.length_c   1.000
_cell.angle_alpha   90.00
_cell.angle_beta   90.00
_cell.angle_gamma   90.00
#
_symmetry.space_group_name_H-M   'P 1'
#
loop_
_entity.id
_entity.type
_entity.pdbx_description
1 polymer ?
#
loop_
_entity_poly.entity_id
_entity_poly.type
_entity_poly.pdbx_seq_one_letter_code
_entity_poly.pdbx_strand_id
1 'polypeptide(L)'
;MLEVILRKFLRFIPILIIFILGFGLSFHMLLQNQNVYNHTFDALIRTILMLTGEFNYEEHLYRQENENNRYYYQIIFLLYLLFCILMTILIMNLLVANAVGEIPPLIERANVKSSIMRIKLIMDYEILLSTFEFFIPYLKKRVKLLIDKNQNEIIYPNKIHRYKHKYYHIKKFLSDRKKQSVLKANEEKIEQIIQENVSELYKK
;
A
#
# COMPACT_ATOMS: atom_id res chain seq x y z
N MET A 1 -0.40 0.10 0.88
CA MET A 1 -0.04 0.15 -0.56
C MET A 1 0.59 1.49 -0.89
N LEU A 2 -0.07 2.61 -0.61
CA LEU A 2 0.47 3.95 -0.84
C LEU A 2 1.80 4.22 -0.10
N GLU A 3 1.95 3.80 1.15
CA GLU A 3 3.22 3.95 1.90
C GLU A 3 4.42 3.26 1.26
N VAL A 4 4.20 2.09 0.65
CA VAL A 4 5.26 1.33 -0.03
C VAL A 4 5.69 2.05 -1.29
N ILE A 5 4.71 2.54 -2.06
CA ILE A 5 4.94 3.30 -3.30
C ILE A 5 5.64 4.62 -2.98
N LEU A 6 5.19 5.34 -1.94
CA LEU A 6 5.78 6.60 -1.50
C LEU A 6 7.23 6.42 -1.06
N ARG A 7 7.54 5.40 -0.25
CA ARG A 7 8.91 5.13 0.21
C ARG A 7 9.87 4.91 -0.95
N LYS A 8 9.41 4.24 -2.00
CA LYS A 8 10.22 4.00 -3.20
C LYS A 8 10.34 5.24 -4.06
N PHE A 9 9.27 6.01 -4.22
CA PHE A 9 9.33 7.33 -4.85
C PHE A 9 10.35 8.26 -4.15
N LEU A 10 10.35 8.30 -2.81
CA LEU A 10 11.29 9.09 -2.01
C LEU A 10 12.76 8.69 -2.26
N ARG A 11 13.05 7.42 -2.60
CA ARG A 11 14.40 6.96 -2.94
C ARG A 11 14.95 7.65 -4.20
N PHE A 12 14.08 8.12 -5.08
CA PHE A 12 14.44 8.77 -6.34
C PHE A 12 14.50 10.30 -6.26
N ILE A 13 14.00 10.90 -5.18
CA ILE A 13 14.09 12.36 -4.93
C ILE A 13 15.52 12.92 -4.99
N PRO A 14 16.58 12.25 -4.49
CA PRO A 14 17.94 12.78 -4.57
C PRO A 14 18.40 13.06 -6.01
N ILE A 15 17.97 12.23 -6.96
CA ILE A 15 18.26 12.42 -8.39
C ILE A 15 17.57 13.69 -8.89
N LEU A 16 16.29 13.88 -8.55
CA LEU A 16 15.53 15.09 -8.88
C LEU A 16 16.21 16.36 -8.32
N ILE A 17 16.70 16.30 -7.07
CA ILE A 17 17.36 17.44 -6.42
C ILE A 17 18.64 17.86 -7.15
N ILE A 18 19.49 16.90 -7.57
CA ILE A 18 20.72 17.20 -8.31
C ILE A 18 20.40 17.94 -9.62
N PHE A 19 19.34 17.52 -10.31
CA PHE A 19 18.89 18.17 -11.53
C PHE A 19 18.31 19.57 -11.29
N ILE A 20 17.49 19.75 -10.24
CA ILE A 20 16.95 21.06 -9.85
C ILE A 20 18.09 22.03 -9.51
N LEU A 21 19.08 21.58 -8.74
CA LEU A 21 20.24 22.40 -8.38
C LEU A 21 21.10 22.73 -9.60
N GLY A 22 21.40 21.74 -10.45
CA GLY A 22 22.24 21.93 -11.64
C GLY A 22 21.63 22.91 -12.64
N PHE A 23 20.36 22.73 -12.99
CA PHE A 23 19.66 23.62 -13.91
C PHE A 23 19.30 24.96 -13.26
N GLY A 24 18.89 24.98 -12.00
CA GLY A 24 18.55 26.23 -11.31
C GLY A 24 19.76 27.16 -11.12
N LEU A 25 20.93 26.61 -10.81
CA LEU A 25 22.18 27.40 -10.78
C LEU A 25 22.59 27.87 -12.18
N SER A 26 22.40 27.03 -13.21
CA SER A 26 22.68 27.41 -14.60
C SER A 26 21.78 28.58 -15.04
N PHE A 27 20.49 28.54 -14.72
CA PHE A 27 19.55 29.61 -15.00
C PHE A 27 19.87 30.88 -14.20
N HIS A 28 20.24 30.76 -12.92
CA HIS A 28 20.68 31.90 -12.12
C HIS A 28 21.85 32.63 -12.78
N MET A 29 22.90 31.91 -13.21
CA MET A 29 24.05 32.54 -13.85
C MET A 29 23.71 33.18 -15.21
N LEU A 30 22.84 32.54 -16.00
CA LEU A 30 22.56 32.97 -17.37
C LEU A 30 21.50 34.07 -17.45
N LEU A 31 20.58 34.12 -16.48
CA LEU A 31 19.44 35.04 -16.43
C LEU A 31 19.53 36.02 -15.24
N GLN A 32 20.69 36.18 -14.60
CA GLN A 32 20.89 37.08 -13.46
C GLN A 32 20.43 38.54 -13.68
N ASN A 33 20.29 38.97 -14.94
CA ASN A 33 19.81 40.32 -15.27
C ASN A 33 18.28 40.48 -15.10
N GLN A 34 17.55 39.39 -14.87
CA GLN A 34 16.11 39.37 -14.69
C GLN A 34 15.78 39.33 -13.20
N ASN A 35 14.87 40.20 -12.76
CA ASN A 35 14.46 40.28 -11.34
C ASN A 35 14.02 38.93 -10.73
N VAL A 36 13.50 38.02 -11.56
CA VAL A 36 13.04 36.68 -11.15
C VAL A 36 14.19 35.73 -10.81
N TYR A 37 15.41 35.98 -11.31
CA TYR A 37 16.60 35.15 -11.11
C TYR A 37 17.70 35.87 -10.32
N ASN A 38 17.42 37.04 -9.74
CA ASN A 38 18.39 37.81 -8.96
C ASN A 38 18.92 37.03 -7.74
N HIS A 39 18.07 36.22 -7.11
CA HIS A 39 18.47 35.37 -6.00
C HIS A 39 18.52 33.89 -6.42
N THR A 40 19.51 33.18 -5.91
CA THR A 40 19.68 31.74 -6.18
C THR A 40 18.46 30.93 -5.74
N PHE A 41 17.82 31.30 -4.62
CA PHE A 41 16.63 30.62 -4.12
C PHE A 41 15.41 30.83 -5.04
N ASP A 42 15.23 32.04 -5.55
CA ASP A 42 14.15 32.35 -6.49
C ASP A 42 14.34 31.61 -7.82
N ALA A 43 15.57 31.50 -8.30
CA ALA A 43 15.92 30.69 -9.48
C ALA A 43 15.60 29.19 -9.28
N LEU A 44 15.83 28.66 -8.07
CA LEU A 44 15.48 27.27 -7.73
C LEU A 44 13.97 27.05 -7.70
N ILE A 45 13.21 27.96 -7.05
CA ILE A 45 11.74 27.92 -7.07
C ILE A 45 11.23 27.99 -8.50
N ARG A 46 11.80 28.88 -9.32
CA ARG A 46 11.41 29.02 -10.71
C ARG A 46 11.68 27.75 -11.52
N THR A 47 12.79 27.07 -11.26
CA THR A 47 13.12 25.78 -11.87
C THR A 47 12.11 24.69 -11.45
N ILE A 48 11.64 24.72 -10.20
CA ILE A 48 10.57 23.81 -9.73
C ILE A 48 9.23 24.10 -10.43
N LEU A 49 8.87 25.36 -10.65
CA LEU A 49 7.68 25.71 -11.44
C LEU A 49 7.81 25.28 -12.91
N MET A 50 9.02 25.36 -13.47
CA MET A 50 9.26 24.82 -14.81
C MET A 50 9.15 23.29 -14.87
N LEU A 51 9.48 22.58 -13.78
CA LEU A 51 9.26 21.12 -13.69
C LEU A 51 7.77 20.74 -13.77
N THR A 52 6.87 21.60 -13.28
CA THR A 52 5.42 21.39 -13.40
C THR A 52 4.88 21.72 -14.79
N GLY A 53 5.73 22.20 -15.70
CA GLY A 53 5.36 22.58 -17.06
C GLY A 53 4.93 24.04 -17.20
N GLU A 54 5.14 24.88 -16.18
CA GLU A 54 4.87 26.31 -16.28
C GLU A 54 6.03 27.02 -16.99
N PHE A 55 5.86 27.32 -18.26
CA PHE A 55 6.84 28.04 -19.08
C PHE A 55 6.35 29.45 -19.44
N ASN A 56 6.75 30.46 -18.68
CA ASN A 56 6.48 31.86 -19.05
C ASN A 56 7.65 32.44 -19.86
N TYR A 57 8.01 31.84 -20.99
CA TYR A 57 9.16 32.29 -21.80
C TYR A 57 8.94 33.68 -22.43
N GLU A 58 7.69 34.02 -22.75
CA GLU A 58 7.30 35.27 -23.41
C GLU A 58 7.78 36.51 -22.61
N GLU A 59 7.46 36.59 -21.32
CA GLU A 59 7.74 37.79 -20.52
C GLU A 59 9.25 38.01 -20.25
N HIS A 60 10.02 36.92 -20.16
CA HIS A 60 11.46 37.00 -19.85
C HIS A 60 12.31 37.34 -21.07
N LEU A 61 11.85 36.99 -22.27
CA LEU A 61 12.58 37.20 -23.52
C LEU A 61 12.31 38.59 -24.11
N TYR A 62 11.07 39.08 -24.06
CA TYR A 62 10.72 40.40 -24.62
C TYR A 62 11.18 41.59 -23.75
N ARG A 63 11.30 41.42 -22.43
CA ARG A 63 11.76 42.51 -21.54
C ARG A 63 13.23 42.91 -21.76
N GLN A 64 14.01 42.05 -22.44
CA GLN A 64 15.39 42.30 -22.82
C GLN A 64 15.54 43.10 -24.12
N GLU A 65 14.47 43.44 -24.83
CA GLU A 65 14.54 44.13 -26.13
C GLU A 65 15.15 45.53 -26.08
N ASN A 66 15.19 46.18 -24.91
CA ASN A 66 15.65 47.55 -24.76
C ASN A 66 17.14 47.72 -24.47
N GLU A 67 17.90 46.64 -24.26
CA GLU A 67 19.33 46.73 -23.93
C GLU A 67 20.16 45.84 -24.86
N ASN A 68 21.34 46.31 -25.25
CA ASN A 68 22.29 45.76 -26.23
C ASN A 68 22.85 44.34 -25.91
N ASN A 69 22.12 43.51 -25.15
CA ASN A 69 22.59 42.28 -24.53
C ASN A 69 21.99 41.00 -25.15
N ARG A 70 21.69 41.01 -26.45
CA ARG A 70 21.14 39.84 -27.20
C ARG A 70 22.10 38.66 -27.35
N TYR A 71 23.37 38.79 -26.95
CA TYR A 71 24.42 37.83 -27.27
C TYR A 71 24.20 36.41 -26.69
N TYR A 72 23.37 36.27 -25.65
CA TYR A 72 23.14 34.97 -24.97
C TYR A 72 21.79 34.32 -25.28
N TYR A 73 20.94 34.95 -26.11
CA TYR A 73 19.57 34.48 -26.37
C TYR A 73 19.52 33.05 -26.90
N GLN A 74 20.40 32.71 -27.84
CA GLN A 74 20.48 31.38 -28.44
C GLN A 74 20.87 30.30 -27.41
N ILE A 75 21.79 30.64 -26.50
CA ILE A 75 22.27 29.73 -25.45
C ILE A 75 21.16 29.50 -24.41
N ILE A 76 20.44 30.56 -24.02
CA ILE A 76 19.30 30.47 -23.11
C ILE A 76 18.22 29.57 -23.71
N PHE A 77 17.85 29.78 -24.98
CA PHE A 77 16.85 28.97 -25.66
C PHE A 77 17.26 27.50 -25.75
N LEU A 78 18.51 27.22 -26.12
CA LEU A 78 19.04 25.87 -26.18
C LEU A 78 19.04 25.19 -24.80
N LEU A 79 19.43 25.92 -23.74
CA LEU A 79 19.40 25.41 -22.36
C LEU A 79 17.97 25.07 -21.91
N TYR A 80 16.98 25.92 -22.21
CA TYR A 80 15.56 25.66 -21.92
C TYR A 80 15.03 24.44 -22.67
N LEU A 81 15.37 24.30 -23.96
CA LEU A 81 14.97 23.14 -24.77
C LEU A 81 15.58 21.85 -24.20
N LEU A 82 16.87 21.87 -23.89
CA LEU A 82 17.58 20.75 -23.29
C LEU A 82 16.99 20.36 -21.93
N PHE A 83 16.70 21.36 -21.08
CA PHE A 83 16.01 21.16 -19.82
C PHE A 83 14.65 20.48 -20.02
N CYS A 84 13.83 20.97 -20.95
CA CYS A 84 12.50 20.42 -21.20
C CYS A 84 12.56 18.95 -21.64
N ILE A 85 13.46 18.61 -22.57
CA ILE A 85 13.65 17.23 -23.04
C ILE A 85 14.13 16.34 -21.89
N LEU A 86 15.18 16.75 -21.17
CA LEU A 86 15.73 15.98 -20.07
C LEU A 86 14.73 15.78 -18.94
N MET A 87 13.98 16.82 -18.56
CA MET A 87 12.97 16.72 -17.49
C MET A 87 11.78 15.87 -17.90
N THR A 88 11.34 15.95 -19.16
CA THR A 88 10.27 15.08 -19.67
C THR A 88 10.69 13.61 -19.61
N ILE A 89 11.92 13.31 -20.06
CA ILE A 89 12.51 11.97 -19.99
C ILE A 89 12.65 11.53 -18.53
N LEU A 90 13.17 12.40 -17.65
CA LEU A 90 13.35 12.08 -16.23
C LEU A 90 12.03 11.82 -15.52
N ILE A 91 11.05 12.73 -15.62
CA ILE A 91 9.78 12.59 -14.91
C ILE A 91 9.00 11.38 -15.41
N MET A 92 8.90 11.21 -16.73
CA MET A 92 8.21 10.05 -17.32
C MET A 92 8.91 8.75 -16.95
N ASN A 93 10.23 8.67 -17.12
CA ASN A 93 10.94 7.42 -16.84
C ASN A 93 11.02 7.12 -15.35
N LEU A 94 11.14 8.12 -14.48
CA LEU A 94 11.24 7.91 -13.03
C LEU A 94 9.90 7.48 -12.43
N LEU A 95 8.79 8.10 -12.83
CA LEU A 95 7.46 7.75 -12.34
C LEU A 95 6.98 6.43 -12.93
N VAL A 96 7.16 6.23 -14.25
CA VAL A 96 6.69 5.02 -14.94
C VAL A 96 7.57 3.82 -14.60
N ALA A 97 8.91 3.93 -14.58
CA ALA A 97 9.77 2.79 -14.26
C ALA A 97 9.60 2.32 -12.81
N ASN A 98 9.38 3.24 -11.87
CA ASN A 98 9.14 2.89 -10.46
C ASN A 98 7.75 2.26 -10.26
N ALA A 99 6.74 2.62 -11.06
CA ALA A 99 5.41 2.03 -10.94
C ALA A 99 5.28 0.70 -11.72
N VAL A 100 5.76 0.65 -12.96
CA VAL A 100 5.54 -0.48 -13.88
C VAL A 100 6.23 -1.75 -13.43
N GLY A 101 7.44 -1.66 -12.88
CA GLY A 101 8.15 -2.83 -12.35
C GLY A 101 7.48 -3.46 -11.12
N GLU A 102 6.60 -2.71 -10.44
CA GLU A 102 6.04 -3.10 -9.15
C GLU A 102 4.63 -3.65 -9.24
N ILE A 103 3.87 -3.24 -10.26
CA ILE A 103 2.48 -3.63 -10.45
C ILE A 103 2.32 -5.16 -10.54
N PRO A 104 3.07 -5.89 -11.39
CA PRO A 104 2.84 -7.33 -11.56
C PRO A 104 3.01 -8.16 -10.27
N PRO A 105 4.13 -8.06 -9.52
CA PRO A 105 4.29 -8.83 -8.28
C PRO A 105 3.36 -8.33 -7.16
N LEU A 106 2.93 -7.07 -7.16
CA LEU A 106 1.92 -6.58 -6.20
C LEU A 106 0.56 -7.23 -6.44
N ILE A 107 0.13 -7.35 -7.70
CA ILE A 107 -1.15 -7.96 -8.05
C ILE A 107 -1.17 -9.43 -7.65
N GLU A 108 -0.10 -10.17 -7.91
CA GLU A 108 -0.01 -11.59 -7.54
C GLU A 108 -0.12 -11.78 -6.02
N ARG A 109 0.62 -10.98 -5.24
CA ARG A 109 0.53 -11.01 -3.77
C ARG A 109 -0.85 -10.60 -3.26
N ALA A 110 -1.49 -9.62 -3.88
CA ALA A 110 -2.84 -9.19 -3.51
C ALA A 110 -3.89 -10.27 -3.79
N ASN A 111 -3.75 -11.01 -4.90
CA ASN A 111 -4.63 -12.12 -5.25
C ASN A 111 -4.51 -13.26 -4.24
N VAL A 112 -3.29 -13.68 -3.90
CA VAL A 112 -3.04 -14.70 -2.87
C VAL A 112 -3.60 -14.25 -1.52
N LYS A 113 -3.31 -13.01 -1.10
CA LYS A 113 -3.82 -12.45 0.16
C LYS A 113 -5.34 -12.43 0.20
N SER A 114 -5.99 -12.08 -0.92
CA SER A 114 -7.45 -12.05 -1.02
C SER A 114 -8.05 -13.45 -0.91
N SER A 115 -7.42 -14.47 -1.52
CA SER A 115 -7.84 -15.86 -1.39
C SER A 115 -7.74 -16.36 0.05
N ILE A 116 -6.62 -16.08 0.74
CA ILE A 116 -6.44 -16.44 2.15
C ILE A 116 -7.51 -15.76 3.03
N MET A 117 -7.78 -14.48 2.78
CA MET A 117 -8.77 -13.73 3.56
C MET A 117 -10.20 -14.27 3.39
N ARG A 118 -10.55 -14.73 2.18
CA ARG A 118 -11.83 -15.42 1.92
C ARG A 118 -11.91 -16.74 2.68
N ILE A 119 -10.87 -17.55 2.60
CA ILE A 119 -10.81 -18.85 3.31
C ILE A 119 -10.95 -18.63 4.83
N LYS A 120 -10.26 -17.63 5.37
CA LYS A 120 -10.34 -17.27 6.79
C LYS A 120 -11.76 -16.87 7.20
N LEU A 121 -12.42 -16.02 6.40
CA LEU A 121 -13.81 -15.63 6.67
C LEU A 121 -14.77 -16.81 6.63
N ILE A 122 -14.62 -17.73 5.67
CA ILE A 122 -15.44 -18.94 5.59
C ILE A 122 -15.21 -19.82 6.82
N MET A 123 -13.95 -20.02 7.22
CA MET A 123 -13.60 -20.81 8.39
C MET A 123 -14.16 -20.20 9.69
N ASP A 124 -14.08 -18.87 9.85
CA ASP A 124 -14.66 -18.17 10.99
C ASP A 124 -16.20 -18.32 11.02
N TYR A 125 -16.85 -18.30 9.86
CA TYR A 125 -18.29 -18.52 9.73
C TYR A 125 -18.69 -19.99 10.02
N GLU A 126 -17.94 -20.97 9.53
CA GLU A 126 -18.17 -22.39 9.81
C GLU A 126 -18.04 -22.70 11.30
N ILE A 127 -17.04 -22.12 11.97
CA ILE A 127 -16.87 -22.27 13.42
C ILE A 127 -18.06 -21.63 14.16
N LEU A 128 -18.47 -20.42 13.75
CA LEU A 128 -19.63 -19.75 14.33
C LEU A 128 -20.89 -20.61 14.13
N LEU A 129 -21.16 -21.08 12.92
CA LEU A 129 -22.32 -21.90 12.61
C LEU A 129 -22.31 -23.23 13.37
N SER A 130 -21.16 -23.91 13.48
CA SER A 130 -21.01 -25.13 14.25
C SER A 130 -21.31 -24.92 15.75
N THR A 131 -20.90 -23.77 16.31
CA THR A 131 -21.27 -23.41 17.68
C THR A 131 -22.76 -23.08 17.82
N PHE A 132 -23.37 -22.42 16.83
CA PHE A 132 -24.81 -22.21 16.79
C PHE A 132 -25.59 -23.51 16.65
N GLU A 133 -25.19 -24.45 15.79
CA GLU A 133 -25.79 -25.77 15.66
C GLU A 133 -25.72 -26.58 16.96
N PHE A 134 -24.68 -26.38 17.78
CA PHE A 134 -24.62 -26.95 19.12
C PHE A 134 -25.57 -26.24 20.11
N PHE A 135 -25.74 -24.92 19.98
CA PHE A 135 -26.59 -24.12 20.85
C PHE A 135 -28.09 -24.21 20.50
N ILE A 136 -28.44 -24.38 19.22
CA ILE A 136 -29.80 -24.51 18.70
C ILE A 136 -30.59 -25.64 19.36
N PRO A 137 -30.13 -26.90 19.48
CA PRO A 137 -30.86 -27.95 20.20
C PRO A 137 -30.94 -27.66 21.70
N TYR A 138 -29.97 -26.95 22.28
CA TYR A 138 -29.99 -26.54 23.70
C TYR A 138 -31.08 -25.48 23.95
N LEU A 139 -31.15 -24.47 23.06
CA LEU A 139 -32.22 -23.46 23.02
C LEU A 139 -33.57 -24.10 22.74
N LYS A 140 -33.68 -24.98 21.74
CA LYS A 140 -34.93 -25.65 21.36
C LYS A 140 -35.45 -26.50 22.52
N LYS A 141 -34.58 -27.14 23.31
CA LYS A 141 -34.95 -27.85 24.54
C LYS A 141 -35.39 -26.90 25.66
N ARG A 142 -34.71 -25.77 25.86
CA ARG A 142 -35.09 -24.74 26.84
C ARG A 142 -36.41 -24.06 26.50
N VAL A 143 -36.62 -23.69 25.24
CA VAL A 143 -37.84 -23.09 24.71
C VAL A 143 -38.99 -24.10 24.78
N LYS A 144 -38.77 -25.37 24.39
CA LYS A 144 -39.77 -26.42 24.57
C LYS A 144 -40.15 -26.60 26.04
N LEU A 145 -39.18 -26.61 26.95
CA LEU A 145 -39.45 -26.68 28.40
C LEU A 145 -40.24 -25.46 28.90
N LEU A 146 -40.04 -24.27 28.36
CA LEU A 146 -40.80 -23.06 28.73
C LEU A 146 -42.21 -23.06 28.13
N ILE A 147 -42.40 -23.58 26.92
CA ILE A 147 -43.71 -23.74 26.27
C ILE A 147 -44.54 -24.83 26.97
N ASP A 148 -43.89 -25.93 27.37
CA ASP A 148 -44.52 -27.09 28.03
C ASP A 148 -44.88 -26.78 29.50
N LYS A 149 -44.05 -25.97 30.19
CA LYS A 149 -44.35 -25.50 31.55
C LYS A 149 -45.60 -24.61 31.64
N ASN A 150 -46.10 -24.12 30.50
CA ASN A 150 -47.30 -23.31 30.41
C ASN A 150 -48.56 -24.11 29.99
N GLN A 151 -48.45 -25.42 29.72
CA GLN A 151 -49.55 -26.26 29.20
C GLN A 151 -49.72 -27.65 29.86
N ASN A 152 -49.59 -27.70 31.19
CA ASN A 152 -49.97 -28.81 32.07
C ASN A 152 -48.89 -29.85 32.37
N GLU A 153 -48.77 -30.10 33.68
CA GLU A 153 -48.04 -31.19 34.30
C GLU A 153 -48.58 -32.54 33.83
N ILE A 154 -47.73 -33.38 33.23
CA ILE A 154 -47.92 -34.83 33.25
C ILE A 154 -46.59 -35.50 33.60
N ILE A 155 -46.60 -36.17 34.75
CA ILE A 155 -45.49 -36.89 35.37
C ILE A 155 -45.27 -38.24 34.65
N TYR A 156 -44.01 -38.63 34.44
CA TYR A 156 -43.65 -40.04 34.21
C TYR A 156 -42.45 -40.46 35.07
N PRO A 157 -42.46 -41.69 35.63
CA PRO A 157 -41.44 -42.19 36.53
C PRO A 157 -40.28 -42.84 35.77
N ASN A 158 -39.06 -42.50 36.21
CA ASN A 158 -37.80 -43.23 35.96
C ASN A 158 -37.26 -43.33 34.52
N LYS A 159 -36.16 -42.59 34.25
CA LYS A 159 -34.95 -43.09 33.53
C LYS A 159 -33.82 -42.07 33.60
N ILE A 160 -32.96 -42.20 34.61
CA ILE A 160 -31.61 -41.63 34.61
C ILE A 160 -30.70 -42.65 33.92
N HIS A 161 -30.06 -42.28 32.80
CA HIS A 161 -28.66 -42.59 32.45
C HIS A 161 -28.39 -42.42 30.95
N ARG A 162 -27.63 -41.37 30.58
CA ARG A 162 -26.61 -41.34 29.48
C ARG A 162 -26.26 -39.90 29.08
N TYR A 163 -25.49 -39.18 29.92
CA TYR A 163 -24.92 -37.88 29.50
C TYR A 163 -23.45 -37.65 29.91
N LYS A 164 -22.74 -38.65 30.44
CA LYS A 164 -21.36 -38.47 30.91
C LYS A 164 -20.27 -38.62 29.83
N HIS A 165 -20.55 -39.22 28.68
CA HIS A 165 -19.48 -39.55 27.72
C HIS A 165 -19.08 -38.43 26.74
N LYS A 166 -19.92 -37.38 26.55
CA LYS A 166 -19.69 -36.34 25.53
C LYS A 166 -18.86 -35.15 26.02
N TYR A 167 -18.85 -34.89 27.34
CA TYR A 167 -18.06 -33.80 27.95
C TYR A 167 -16.55 -34.03 27.89
N TYR A 168 -16.11 -35.29 27.87
CA TYR A 168 -14.68 -35.63 27.77
C TYR A 168 -14.06 -35.23 26.43
N HIS A 169 -14.83 -35.32 25.34
CA HIS A 169 -14.37 -34.91 24.02
C HIS A 169 -14.25 -33.39 23.89
N ILE A 170 -15.12 -32.63 24.56
CA ILE A 170 -15.10 -31.16 24.56
C ILE A 170 -13.87 -30.62 25.32
N LYS A 171 -13.52 -31.22 26.47
CA LYS A 171 -12.32 -30.80 27.22
C LYS A 171 -11.02 -31.12 26.45
N LYS A 172 -11.00 -32.22 25.68
CA LYS A 172 -9.90 -32.59 24.79
C LYS A 172 -9.78 -31.63 23.60
N PHE A 173 -10.90 -31.28 22.96
CA PHE A 173 -10.96 -30.33 21.83
C PHE A 173 -10.58 -28.89 22.23
N LEU A 174 -10.94 -28.46 23.45
CA LEU A 174 -10.49 -27.16 23.98
C LEU A 174 -9.00 -27.17 24.34
N SER A 175 -8.43 -28.32 24.70
CA SER A 175 -6.98 -28.46 24.92
C SER A 175 -6.17 -28.39 23.61
N ASP A 176 -6.80 -28.75 22.48
CA ASP A 176 -6.23 -28.59 21.13
C ASP A 176 -6.07 -27.11 20.71
N ARG A 177 -6.53 -26.12 21.50
CA ARG A 177 -6.11 -24.72 21.29
C ARG A 177 -4.59 -24.52 21.43
N LYS A 178 -3.85 -25.45 22.05
CA LYS A 178 -2.36 -25.50 21.95
C LYS A 178 -1.86 -25.84 20.54
N LYS A 179 -2.65 -26.49 19.68
CA LYS A 179 -2.32 -26.63 18.24
C LYS A 179 -2.48 -25.32 17.47
N GLN A 180 -3.35 -24.41 17.93
CA GLN A 180 -3.53 -23.10 17.28
C GLN A 180 -2.32 -22.18 17.45
N SER A 181 -1.54 -22.30 18.53
CA SER A 181 -0.23 -21.65 18.66
C SER A 181 0.86 -22.30 17.78
N VAL A 182 0.76 -23.61 17.50
CA VAL A 182 1.64 -24.30 16.53
C VAL A 182 1.28 -23.94 15.08
N LEU A 183 -0.01 -23.73 14.79
CA LEU A 183 -0.49 -23.21 13.50
C LEU A 183 -0.02 -21.77 13.28
N LYS A 184 -0.09 -20.89 14.29
CA LYS A 184 0.49 -19.54 14.21
C LYS A 184 2.02 -19.57 14.02
N ALA A 185 2.73 -20.45 14.73
CA ALA A 185 4.18 -20.62 14.55
C ALA A 185 4.54 -21.19 13.17
N ASN A 186 3.66 -22.02 12.58
CA ASN A 186 3.81 -22.51 11.21
C ASN A 186 3.44 -21.46 10.17
N GLU A 187 2.46 -20.58 10.43
CA GLU A 187 2.14 -19.42 9.59
C GLU A 187 3.34 -18.46 9.54
N GLU A 188 3.98 -18.15 10.67
CA GLU A 188 5.20 -17.34 10.72
C GLU A 188 6.39 -18.01 9.99
N LYS A 189 6.55 -19.33 10.12
CA LYS A 189 7.56 -20.09 9.36
C LYS A 189 7.28 -20.13 7.86
N ILE A 190 6.02 -20.24 7.45
CA ILE A 190 5.62 -20.21 6.05
C ILE A 190 5.82 -18.79 5.49
N GLU A 191 5.51 -17.74 6.25
CA GLU A 191 5.83 -16.36 5.86
C GLU A 191 7.34 -16.13 5.72
N GLN A 192 8.17 -16.73 6.57
CA GLN A 192 9.64 -16.70 6.43
C GLN A 192 10.13 -17.46 5.19
N ILE A 193 9.65 -18.68 4.92
CA ILE A 193 10.03 -19.46 3.73
C ILE A 193 9.59 -18.74 2.44
N ILE A 194 8.43 -18.08 2.46
CA ILE A 194 7.97 -17.25 1.33
C ILE A 194 8.90 -16.05 1.15
N GLN A 195 9.32 -15.37 2.22
CA GLN A 195 10.27 -14.27 2.12
C GLN A 195 11.66 -14.72 1.62
N GLU A 196 12.14 -15.88 2.07
CA GLU A 196 13.44 -16.45 1.72
C GLU A 196 13.48 -16.89 0.25
N ASN A 197 12.48 -17.64 -0.22
CA ASN A 197 12.36 -18.04 -1.63
C ASN A 197 12.14 -16.84 -2.58
N VAL A 198 11.40 -15.83 -2.12
CA VAL A 198 11.27 -14.57 -2.87
C VAL A 198 12.61 -13.85 -2.96
N SER A 199 13.47 -13.92 -1.95
CA SER A 199 14.80 -13.28 -1.96
C SER A 199 15.84 -14.01 -2.83
N GLU A 200 15.78 -15.34 -2.96
CA GLU A 200 16.62 -16.10 -3.88
C GLU A 200 16.29 -15.83 -5.36
N LEU A 201 15.03 -15.54 -5.66
CA LEU A 201 14.58 -15.13 -7.01
C LEU A 201 15.14 -13.77 -7.46
N TYR A 202 15.67 -12.94 -6.54
CA TYR A 202 16.31 -11.65 -6.86
C TYR A 202 17.86 -11.72 -6.86
N LYS A 203 18.46 -12.91 -6.76
CA LYS A 203 19.93 -13.13 -6.82
C LYS A 203 20.44 -13.66 -8.18
N LYS A 204 19.57 -13.76 -9.19
CA LYS A 204 19.90 -14.03 -10.60
C LYS A 204 19.60 -12.80 -11.44
#